data_AF-A0A919QGF9-F1
#
_entry.id   AF-A0A919QGF9-F1
#
_cell.length_a   1.000
_cell.length_b   1.000
_cell.length_c   1.000
_cell.angle_alpha   90.00
_cell.angle_beta   90.00
_cell.angle_gamma   90.00
#
_symmetry.space_group_name_H-M   'P 1'
#
loop_
_entity.id
_entity.type
_entity.pdbx_description
1 polymer ?
#
loop_
_entity_poly.entity_id
_entity_poly.type
_entity_poly.pdbx_seq_one_letter_code
_entity_poly.pdbx_strand_id
1 'polypeptide(L)'
;MVLATVPMTASPAGARRLTEDLPVREAPASSVQIRPPYQALRAESRATGGKRSRIAARKGKVKRTTWQRQAASVRISHHRAMRRIHRAGIGWQATGRCTDHNRPFCTSLHSIRYGTLMKTIDLKQRSGCRIVITGGTETGHAHGHYSHGNGYKVDIKHNNCIDSYIRKKYDFYRTRGDGAALYRTPDNDILAREPDHWDLLLH
;
A
#
# COMPACT_ATOMS: atom_id res chain seq x y z
N MET A 1 -37.60 -38.93 43.02
CA MET A 1 -37.42 -38.56 44.43
C MET A 1 -35.98 -38.03 44.55
N VAL A 2 -35.67 -36.79 44.88
CA VAL A 2 -36.32 -35.80 45.76
C VAL A 2 -36.15 -34.39 45.14
N LEU A 3 -37.23 -33.61 45.19
CA LEU A 3 -37.33 -32.18 44.89
C LEU A 3 -36.76 -31.36 46.04
N ALA A 4 -36.11 -30.23 45.75
CA ALA A 4 -36.01 -29.13 46.70
C ALA A 4 -36.11 -27.77 45.99
N THR A 5 -37.11 -27.02 46.43
CA THR A 5 -37.60 -25.72 45.96
C THR A 5 -36.96 -24.53 46.69
N VAL A 6 -37.12 -23.36 46.07
CA VAL A 6 -36.66 -21.96 46.32
C VAL A 6 -36.91 -21.40 47.74
N PRO A 7 -36.34 -20.23 48.12
CA PRO A 7 -37.13 -18.99 47.94
C PRO A 7 -36.36 -17.72 47.47
N MET A 8 -37.13 -16.83 46.82
CA MET A 8 -36.84 -15.42 46.53
C MET A 8 -36.88 -14.58 47.81
N THR A 9 -36.08 -13.51 47.87
CA THR A 9 -36.39 -12.30 48.67
C THR A 9 -36.01 -11.02 47.92
N ALA A 10 -36.89 -10.03 48.03
CA ALA A 10 -36.85 -8.71 47.38
C ALA A 10 -36.24 -7.62 48.29
N SER A 11 -35.97 -6.46 47.67
CA SER A 11 -35.36 -5.21 48.18
C SER A 11 -35.99 -4.58 49.44
N PRO A 12 -35.40 -3.51 50.00
CA PRO A 12 -35.89 -2.18 49.59
C PRO A 12 -34.86 -1.03 49.47
N ALA A 13 -35.38 0.01 48.80
CA ALA A 13 -35.00 1.40 48.64
C ALA A 13 -34.02 2.09 49.61
N GLY A 14 -33.17 2.93 49.03
CA GLY A 14 -32.62 4.14 49.64
C GLY A 14 -32.65 5.28 48.63
N ALA A 15 -33.49 6.29 48.87
CA ALA A 15 -33.69 7.47 48.04
C ALA A 15 -33.19 8.73 48.77
N ARG A 16 -32.52 9.65 48.05
CA ARG A 16 -32.66 11.13 48.04
C ARG A 16 -31.40 11.75 47.37
N ARG A 17 -31.54 12.45 46.23
CA ARG A 17 -31.77 13.92 46.03
C ARG A 17 -30.50 14.71 46.42
N LEU A 18 -29.85 15.53 45.57
CA LEU A 18 -30.32 16.69 44.80
C LEU A 18 -29.23 17.15 43.80
N THR A 19 -29.70 17.74 42.68
CA THR A 19 -29.17 18.87 41.88
C THR A 19 -27.69 19.25 41.97
N GLU A 20 -27.03 19.41 40.82
CA GLU A 20 -26.41 20.70 40.42
C GLU A 20 -26.30 20.79 38.89
N ASP A 21 -26.81 21.90 38.37
CA ASP A 21 -26.75 22.38 37.01
C ASP A 21 -25.31 22.70 36.58
N LEU A 22 -24.92 22.33 35.35
CA LEU A 22 -23.72 22.87 34.70
C LEU A 22 -24.07 23.47 33.33
N PRO A 23 -23.59 24.70 33.04
CA PRO A 23 -24.14 25.54 31.99
C PRO A 23 -23.61 25.19 30.59
N VAL A 24 -24.51 25.33 29.63
CA VAL A 24 -24.24 25.41 28.19
C VAL A 24 -23.35 26.63 27.93
N ARG A 25 -22.18 26.42 27.31
CA ARG A 25 -21.37 27.51 26.76
C ARG A 25 -21.69 27.68 25.28
N GLU A 26 -22.43 28.75 25.01
CA GLU A 26 -22.64 29.32 23.67
C GLU A 26 -21.33 29.86 23.08
N ALA A 27 -21.23 29.71 21.76
CA ALA A 27 -20.18 30.28 20.92
C ALA A 27 -20.48 31.76 20.61
N PRO A 28 -19.48 32.65 20.61
CA PRO A 28 -19.69 34.00 20.11
C PRO A 28 -19.60 34.04 18.58
N ALA A 29 -20.65 34.57 17.97
CA ALA A 29 -20.64 35.12 16.62
C ALA A 29 -19.76 36.39 16.58
N SER A 30 -18.94 36.55 15.54
CA SER A 30 -18.34 37.85 15.24
C SER A 30 -18.15 38.06 13.74
N SER A 31 -19.03 38.93 13.22
CA SER A 31 -18.87 39.90 12.12
C SER A 31 -18.12 39.51 10.84
N VAL A 32 -18.91 39.37 9.79
CA VAL A 32 -18.59 39.71 8.39
C VAL A 32 -18.02 41.12 8.29
N GLN A 33 -16.85 41.30 7.66
CA GLN A 33 -16.46 42.55 6.98
C GLN A 33 -15.65 42.29 5.69
N ILE A 34 -16.40 42.29 4.59
CA ILE A 34 -16.19 42.92 3.27
C ILE A 34 -14.77 43.41 2.92
N ARG A 35 -14.25 42.91 1.77
CA ARG A 35 -13.07 43.42 1.04
C ARG A 35 -13.30 44.81 0.45
N PRO A 36 -12.25 45.65 0.34
CA PRO A 36 -12.16 46.60 -0.77
C PRO A 36 -10.73 46.56 -1.42
N PRO A 37 -10.44 47.33 -2.49
CA PRO A 37 -10.23 46.76 -3.82
C PRO A 37 -8.78 46.91 -4.32
N TYR A 38 -8.51 46.28 -5.46
CA TYR A 38 -7.37 46.61 -6.31
C TYR A 38 -7.35 48.13 -6.62
N GLN A 39 -6.25 48.82 -6.31
CA GLN A 39 -5.62 49.80 -7.19
C GLN A 39 -4.19 50.15 -6.75
N ALA A 40 -3.43 50.59 -7.75
CA ALA A 40 -1.98 50.62 -7.83
C ALA A 40 -1.30 51.70 -6.98
N LEU A 41 -0.05 51.41 -6.54
CA LEU A 41 1.01 52.41 -6.50
C LEU A 41 2.33 51.81 -7.02
N ARG A 42 2.89 52.55 -7.98
CA ARG A 42 4.21 52.42 -8.61
C ARG A 42 5.33 52.71 -7.61
N ALA A 43 6.50 52.11 -7.90
CA ALA A 43 7.88 52.58 -7.69
C ALA A 43 8.28 52.98 -6.26
N GLU A 44 9.43 52.61 -5.70
CA GLU A 44 10.76 52.80 -6.26
C GLU A 44 11.77 51.74 -5.77
N SER A 45 12.72 51.49 -6.65
CA SER A 45 13.92 50.68 -6.53
C SER A 45 14.96 51.27 -5.57
N ARG A 46 15.50 50.45 -4.67
CA ARG A 46 16.90 50.57 -4.22
C ARG A 46 17.64 49.25 -4.37
N ALA A 47 18.70 49.34 -5.16
CA ALA A 47 19.60 48.27 -5.51
C ALA A 47 20.51 47.90 -4.33
N THR A 48 20.58 46.61 -4.03
CA THR A 48 21.77 46.00 -3.44
C THR A 48 22.06 44.71 -4.22
N GLY A 49 23.16 44.74 -4.97
CA GLY A 49 23.59 43.67 -5.86
C GLY A 49 23.93 42.39 -5.10
N GLY A 50 23.09 41.38 -5.25
CA GLY A 50 23.41 39.99 -4.93
C GLY A 50 23.80 39.25 -6.22
N LYS A 51 25.03 38.73 -6.27
CA LYS A 51 25.57 37.92 -7.37
C LYS A 51 24.60 36.78 -7.74
N ARG A 52 23.85 36.94 -8.83
CA ARG A 52 23.08 35.84 -9.42
C ARG A 52 24.05 34.88 -10.11
N SER A 53 24.46 33.84 -9.39
CA SER A 53 25.09 32.68 -9.99
C SER A 53 24.15 32.12 -11.06
N ARG A 54 24.52 32.30 -12.33
CA ARG A 54 23.84 31.66 -13.47
C ARG A 54 24.27 30.20 -13.51
N ILE A 55 23.74 29.39 -12.60
CA ILE A 55 23.70 27.94 -12.83
C ILE A 55 22.70 27.73 -13.96
N ALA A 56 23.21 27.60 -15.18
CA ALA A 56 22.43 27.20 -16.32
C ALA A 56 21.73 25.88 -15.97
N ALA A 57 20.40 25.93 -15.86
CA ALA A 57 19.59 24.75 -15.69
C ALA A 57 19.72 23.88 -16.95
N ARG A 58 20.66 22.93 -16.95
CA ARG A 58 20.67 21.81 -17.89
C ARG A 58 19.38 21.03 -17.62
N LYS A 59 18.32 21.33 -18.36
CA LYS A 59 17.11 20.50 -18.44
C LYS A 59 17.47 19.19 -19.14
N GLY A 60 18.19 18.31 -18.45
CA GLY A 60 18.23 16.91 -18.80
C GLY A 60 16.82 16.35 -18.61
N LYS A 61 16.27 15.66 -19.61
CA LYS A 61 15.06 14.84 -19.45
C LYS A 61 15.38 13.72 -18.47
N VAL A 62 15.31 13.98 -17.17
CA VAL A 62 15.35 12.93 -16.15
C VAL A 62 14.10 12.10 -16.39
N LYS A 63 14.27 10.87 -16.90
CA LYS A 63 13.21 9.85 -16.84
C LYS A 63 12.85 9.72 -15.37
N ARG A 64 11.77 10.38 -14.93
CA ARG A 64 11.24 10.22 -13.59
C ARG A 64 10.85 8.76 -13.47
N THR A 65 11.63 7.97 -12.73
CA THR A 65 11.04 6.76 -12.17
C THR A 65 9.90 7.23 -11.29
N THR A 66 8.71 6.65 -11.50
CA THR A 66 7.47 7.06 -10.84
C THR A 66 7.59 7.00 -9.30
N TRP A 67 8.58 6.24 -8.81
CA TRP A 67 8.99 6.17 -7.41
C TRP A 67 10.51 6.27 -7.23
N GLN A 68 10.90 6.55 -5.98
CA GLN A 68 12.28 6.64 -5.53
C GLN A 68 12.91 5.24 -5.47
N ARG A 69 13.77 4.91 -6.44
CA ARG A 69 14.51 3.63 -6.45
C ARG A 69 15.43 3.46 -5.24
N GLN A 70 15.94 4.55 -4.65
CA GLN A 70 16.74 4.48 -3.42
C GLN A 70 15.93 3.89 -2.25
N ALA A 71 14.60 4.03 -2.26
CA ALA A 71 13.74 3.47 -1.24
C ALA A 71 13.36 2.00 -1.50
N ALA A 72 13.85 1.36 -2.58
CA ALA A 72 13.40 0.03 -2.99
C ALA A 72 13.57 -1.05 -1.90
N SER A 73 14.65 -0.97 -1.12
CA SER A 73 14.92 -1.89 -0.01
C SER A 73 14.12 -1.59 1.26
N VAL A 74 13.45 -0.44 1.35
CA VAL A 74 12.65 -0.07 2.53
C VAL A 74 11.52 -1.05 2.70
N ARG A 75 11.40 -1.61 3.90
CA ARG A 75 10.29 -2.49 4.27
C ARG A 75 9.12 -1.66 4.78
N ILE A 76 7.92 -1.98 4.31
CA ILE A 76 6.71 -1.24 4.67
C ILE A 76 5.69 -2.14 5.35
N SER A 77 4.86 -1.54 6.21
CA SER A 77 3.78 -2.26 6.87
C SER A 77 2.70 -2.69 5.88
N HIS A 78 1.98 -3.76 6.21
CA HIS A 78 0.84 -4.25 5.42
C HIS A 78 -0.17 -3.12 5.13
N HIS A 79 -0.56 -2.34 6.13
CA HIS A 79 -1.49 -1.21 5.93
C HIS A 79 -0.96 -0.17 4.93
N ARG A 80 0.35 0.15 4.96
CA ARG A 80 0.96 1.06 3.98
C ARG A 80 1.01 0.45 2.57
N ALA A 81 1.19 -0.85 2.46
CA ALA A 81 1.15 -1.58 1.19
C ALA A 81 -0.28 -1.62 0.61
N MET A 82 -1.27 -1.99 1.43
CA MET A 82 -2.68 -2.05 1.06
C MET A 82 -3.20 -0.72 0.50
N ARG A 83 -2.89 0.41 1.17
CA ARG A 83 -3.27 1.74 0.65
C ARG A 83 -2.71 2.03 -0.74
N ARG A 84 -1.51 1.54 -1.06
CA ARG A 84 -0.86 1.77 -2.36
C ARG A 84 -1.49 0.92 -3.45
N ILE A 85 -1.66 -0.38 -3.20
CA ILE A 85 -2.25 -1.29 -4.20
C ILE A 85 -3.71 -0.93 -4.48
N HIS A 86 -4.47 -0.53 -3.45
CA HIS A 86 -5.84 -0.07 -3.62
C HIS A 86 -5.91 1.19 -4.49
N ARG A 87 -5.05 2.20 -4.24
CA ARG A 87 -4.96 3.40 -5.07
C ARG A 87 -4.54 3.10 -6.52
N ALA A 88 -3.79 2.01 -6.73
CA ALA A 88 -3.39 1.56 -8.06
C ALA A 88 -4.43 0.66 -8.76
N GLY A 89 -5.58 0.38 -8.11
CA GLY A 89 -6.60 -0.51 -8.65
C GLY A 89 -6.16 -1.98 -8.74
N ILE A 90 -5.24 -2.39 -7.85
CA ILE A 90 -4.80 -3.78 -7.71
C ILE A 90 -5.66 -4.45 -6.63
N GLY A 91 -6.24 -5.60 -6.97
CA GLY A 91 -6.97 -6.42 -6.02
C GLY A 91 -6.04 -7.19 -5.08
N TRP A 92 -6.60 -7.67 -3.98
CA TRP A 92 -5.91 -8.51 -3.01
C TRP A 92 -6.89 -9.57 -2.52
N GLN A 93 -6.43 -10.81 -2.39
CA GLN A 93 -7.26 -11.93 -1.97
C GLN A 93 -6.45 -12.88 -1.11
N ALA A 94 -6.91 -13.12 0.12
CA ALA A 94 -6.40 -14.18 1.00
C ALA A 94 -7.38 -15.33 1.10
N THR A 95 -6.91 -16.55 0.83
CA THR A 95 -7.71 -17.78 0.93
C THR A 95 -8.25 -17.97 2.35
N GLY A 96 -7.41 -17.77 3.38
CA GLY A 96 -7.83 -17.83 4.78
C GLY A 96 -8.38 -16.52 5.35
N ARG A 97 -8.63 -15.50 4.52
CA ARG A 97 -9.17 -14.18 4.92
C ARG A 97 -8.39 -13.52 6.06
N CYS A 98 -7.07 -13.67 6.05
CA CYS A 98 -6.18 -13.19 7.11
C CYS A 98 -4.90 -12.57 6.52
N THR A 99 -4.16 -11.83 7.35
CA THR A 99 -2.94 -11.11 6.97
C THR A 99 -1.74 -11.45 7.86
N ASP A 100 -1.88 -12.48 8.68
CA ASP A 100 -0.83 -12.97 9.57
C ASP A 100 0.28 -13.61 8.73
N HIS A 101 1.47 -13.02 8.78
CA HIS A 101 2.62 -13.49 8.02
C HIS A 101 3.05 -14.89 8.45
N ASN A 102 2.78 -15.29 9.70
CA ASN A 102 3.19 -16.60 10.22
C ASN A 102 2.29 -17.75 9.76
N ARG A 103 1.28 -17.47 8.92
CA ARG A 103 0.29 -18.43 8.44
C ARG A 103 0.34 -18.50 6.91
N PRO A 104 0.70 -19.65 6.31
CA PRO A 104 0.92 -19.77 4.87
C PRO A 104 -0.34 -19.59 4.01
N PHE A 105 -1.53 -19.66 4.61
CA PHE A 105 -2.82 -19.47 3.91
C PHE A 105 -3.36 -18.03 4.00
N CYS A 106 -2.68 -17.13 4.71
CA CYS A 106 -2.98 -15.71 4.71
C CYS A 106 -2.37 -15.04 3.48
N THR A 107 -2.69 -13.76 3.25
CA THR A 107 -1.95 -12.94 2.27
C THR A 107 -1.39 -11.68 2.95
N SER A 108 -0.33 -11.85 3.74
CA SER A 108 0.39 -10.72 4.33
C SER A 108 1.17 -9.91 3.29
N LEU A 109 1.23 -8.61 3.53
CA LEU A 109 2.17 -7.69 2.86
C LEU A 109 3.04 -6.99 3.91
N HIS A 110 3.07 -7.54 5.11
CA HIS A 110 3.86 -6.99 6.20
C HIS A 110 5.34 -7.15 5.86
N SER A 111 6.12 -6.09 6.02
CA SER A 111 7.55 -6.08 5.74
C SER A 111 7.93 -6.37 4.28
N ILE A 112 6.99 -6.20 3.33
CA ILE A 112 7.30 -6.24 1.91
C ILE A 112 8.27 -5.12 1.54
N ARG A 113 9.20 -5.39 0.60
CA ARG A 113 10.08 -4.35 0.06
C ARG A 113 9.25 -3.37 -0.75
N TYR A 114 9.52 -2.08 -0.58
CA TYR A 114 8.86 -1.01 -1.33
C TYR A 114 9.09 -1.19 -2.84
N GLY A 115 10.28 -1.61 -3.26
CA GLY A 115 10.61 -1.88 -4.65
C GLY A 115 9.73 -2.96 -5.27
N THR A 116 9.55 -4.08 -4.58
CA THR A 116 8.65 -5.18 -4.96
C THR A 116 7.24 -4.65 -5.19
N LEU A 117 6.66 -3.97 -4.20
CA LEU A 117 5.30 -3.44 -4.31
C LEU A 117 5.14 -2.46 -5.47
N MET A 118 6.10 -1.55 -5.62
CA MET A 118 6.03 -0.57 -6.69
C MET A 118 6.19 -1.23 -8.06
N LYS A 119 7.12 -2.17 -8.24
CA LYS A 119 7.25 -2.92 -9.51
C LYS A 119 5.97 -3.70 -9.86
N THR A 120 5.24 -4.24 -8.89
CA THR A 120 3.90 -4.81 -9.13
C THR A 120 2.91 -3.75 -9.63
N ILE A 121 2.97 -2.52 -9.11
CA ILE A 121 2.18 -1.38 -9.60
C ILE A 121 2.59 -0.98 -11.02
N ASP A 122 3.88 -0.98 -11.36
CA ASP A 122 4.33 -0.75 -12.75
C ASP A 122 3.79 -1.83 -13.68
N LEU A 123 3.80 -3.10 -13.27
CA LEU A 123 3.23 -4.19 -14.07
C LEU A 123 1.74 -3.93 -14.34
N LYS A 124 0.97 -3.52 -13.32
CA LYS A 124 -0.45 -3.13 -13.49
C LYS A 124 -0.61 -2.00 -14.51
N GLN A 125 0.19 -0.95 -14.39
CA GLN A 125 0.09 0.24 -15.24
C GLN A 125 0.53 -0.05 -16.69
N ARG A 126 1.63 -0.76 -16.88
CA ARG A 126 2.21 -1.07 -18.20
C ARG A 126 1.41 -2.13 -18.96
N SER A 127 0.80 -3.08 -18.25
CA SER A 127 -0.03 -4.11 -18.87
C SER A 127 -1.47 -3.66 -19.12
N GLY A 128 -1.99 -2.73 -18.31
CA GLY A 128 -3.42 -2.41 -18.27
C GLY A 128 -4.31 -3.52 -17.68
N CYS A 129 -3.76 -4.72 -17.46
CA CYS A 129 -4.50 -5.90 -17.05
C CYS A 129 -5.03 -5.81 -15.62
N ARG A 130 -6.08 -6.56 -15.30
CA ARG A 130 -6.47 -6.76 -13.90
C ARG A 130 -5.36 -7.54 -13.19
N ILE A 131 -4.94 -7.06 -12.02
CA ILE A 131 -3.98 -7.76 -11.15
C ILE A 131 -4.66 -7.98 -9.79
N VAL A 132 -4.55 -9.20 -9.28
CA VAL A 132 -4.97 -9.58 -7.93
C VAL A 132 -3.81 -10.27 -7.25
N ILE A 133 -3.35 -9.70 -6.14
CA ILE A 133 -2.32 -10.31 -5.29
C ILE A 133 -2.96 -11.42 -4.46
N THR A 134 -2.35 -12.61 -4.49
CA THR A 134 -2.81 -13.81 -3.77
C THR A 134 -1.80 -14.33 -2.75
N GLY A 135 -0.54 -13.91 -2.87
CA GLY A 135 0.56 -14.25 -1.96
C GLY A 135 1.52 -13.07 -1.85
N GLY A 136 2.16 -12.94 -0.71
CA GLY A 136 2.98 -11.80 -0.37
C GLY A 136 4.17 -12.21 0.46
N THR A 137 4.15 -11.87 1.75
CA THR A 137 5.31 -12.09 2.61
C THR A 137 5.23 -13.32 3.48
N GLU A 138 4.21 -14.17 3.36
CA GLU A 138 3.94 -15.23 4.31
C GLU A 138 5.12 -16.21 4.48
N THR A 139 5.33 -16.67 5.72
CA THR A 139 6.25 -17.77 6.01
C THR A 139 5.65 -19.08 5.55
N GLY A 140 6.49 -19.98 5.05
CA GLY A 140 6.08 -21.31 4.58
C GLY A 140 6.47 -21.61 3.13
N HIS A 141 6.96 -20.60 2.39
CA HIS A 141 7.56 -20.78 1.06
C HIS A 141 9.08 -20.91 1.13
N ALA A 142 9.69 -21.34 0.02
CA ALA A 142 11.12 -21.61 -0.12
C ALA A 142 12.01 -20.57 0.61
N HIS A 143 12.91 -21.08 1.46
CA HIS A 143 13.87 -20.27 2.20
C HIS A 143 14.91 -19.64 1.25
N GLY A 144 15.48 -18.52 1.68
CA GLY A 144 16.57 -17.85 0.95
C GLY A 144 16.44 -16.33 0.94
N HIS A 145 17.48 -15.65 0.48
CA HIS A 145 17.53 -14.19 0.41
C HIS A 145 16.39 -13.61 -0.45
N TYR A 146 16.18 -14.20 -1.63
CA TYR A 146 15.15 -13.81 -2.60
C TYR A 146 13.86 -14.62 -2.40
N SER A 147 13.15 -14.34 -1.30
CA SER A 147 11.96 -15.10 -0.87
C SER A 147 10.75 -14.21 -0.56
N HIS A 148 9.59 -14.83 -0.38
CA HIS A 148 8.36 -14.19 0.12
C HIS A 148 8.59 -13.56 1.48
N GLY A 149 9.06 -14.34 2.46
CA GLY A 149 9.35 -13.87 3.82
C GLY A 149 10.25 -12.63 3.86
N ASN A 150 11.21 -12.54 2.94
CA ASN A 150 12.12 -11.39 2.84
C ASN A 150 11.57 -10.20 2.04
N GLY A 151 10.37 -10.32 1.46
CA GLY A 151 9.65 -9.28 0.74
C GLY A 151 10.10 -9.07 -0.71
N TYR A 152 10.79 -10.04 -1.31
CA TYR A 152 11.27 -9.98 -2.70
C TYR A 152 10.26 -10.53 -3.70
N LYS A 153 9.27 -11.29 -3.23
CA LYS A 153 8.30 -11.98 -4.07
C LYS A 153 6.88 -11.56 -3.78
N VAL A 154 6.02 -11.64 -4.79
CA VAL A 154 4.57 -11.45 -4.71
C VAL A 154 3.93 -12.41 -5.71
N ASP A 155 2.86 -13.06 -5.28
CA ASP A 155 2.07 -13.93 -6.15
C ASP A 155 0.86 -13.17 -6.68
N ILE A 156 0.60 -13.32 -7.97
CA ILE A 156 -0.59 -12.76 -8.61
C ILE A 156 -1.40 -13.84 -9.31
N LYS A 157 -2.73 -13.71 -9.21
CA LYS A 157 -3.66 -14.64 -9.85
C LYS A 157 -3.55 -14.60 -11.38
N HIS A 158 -3.60 -15.77 -12.00
CA HIS A 158 -3.77 -15.89 -13.45
C HIS A 158 -5.00 -15.15 -13.98
N ASN A 159 -4.84 -14.58 -15.17
CA ASN A 159 -5.94 -14.22 -16.05
C ASN A 159 -5.40 -14.04 -17.48
N ASN A 160 -6.28 -14.22 -18.47
CA ASN A 160 -5.90 -14.21 -19.89
C ASN A 160 -5.11 -12.95 -20.30
N CYS A 161 -5.43 -11.78 -19.73
CA CYS A 161 -4.74 -10.54 -20.05
C CYS A 161 -3.28 -10.57 -19.58
N ILE A 162 -3.04 -10.82 -18.28
CA ILE A 162 -1.67 -10.78 -17.73
C ILE A 162 -0.83 -11.94 -18.28
N ASP A 163 -1.44 -13.10 -18.47
CA ASP A 163 -0.79 -14.27 -19.05
C ASP A 163 -0.33 -14.01 -20.49
N SER A 164 -1.16 -13.35 -21.30
CA SER A 164 -0.76 -12.97 -22.66
C SER A 164 0.27 -11.84 -22.64
N TYR A 165 0.16 -10.88 -21.72
CA TYR A 165 1.08 -9.75 -21.66
C TYR A 165 2.49 -10.22 -21.36
N ILE A 166 2.68 -11.01 -20.28
CA ILE A 166 4.00 -11.50 -19.85
C ILE A 166 4.64 -12.32 -20.97
N ARG A 167 3.92 -13.30 -21.53
CA ARG A 167 4.45 -14.21 -22.56
C ARG A 167 4.82 -13.52 -23.87
N LYS A 168 4.16 -12.41 -24.22
CA LYS A 168 4.45 -11.65 -25.43
C LYS A 168 5.52 -10.58 -25.21
N LYS A 169 5.60 -10.03 -23.99
CA LYS A 169 6.42 -8.85 -23.70
C LYS A 169 7.82 -9.20 -23.18
N TYR A 170 7.94 -10.32 -22.50
CA TYR A 170 9.18 -10.72 -21.82
C TYR A 170 9.71 -12.01 -22.40
N ASP A 171 11.03 -12.14 -22.40
CA ASP A 171 11.71 -13.29 -22.97
C ASP A 171 11.59 -14.48 -22.04
N PHE A 172 11.31 -15.64 -22.63
CA PHE A 172 11.47 -16.91 -21.94
C PHE A 172 12.93 -17.06 -21.54
N TYR A 173 13.16 -17.31 -20.25
CA TYR A 173 14.50 -17.42 -19.68
C TYR A 173 14.94 -18.88 -19.55
N ARG A 174 14.14 -19.71 -18.88
CA ARG A 174 14.35 -21.16 -18.72
C ARG A 174 13.14 -21.82 -18.07
N THR A 175 13.15 -23.15 -18.00
CA THR A 175 12.24 -23.91 -17.13
C THR A 175 12.93 -24.15 -15.78
N ARG A 176 12.24 -23.90 -14.66
CA ARG A 176 12.72 -24.23 -13.31
C ARG A 176 12.52 -25.74 -13.05
N GLY A 177 13.23 -26.31 -12.07
CA GLY A 177 13.21 -27.76 -11.80
C GLY A 177 11.83 -28.36 -11.47
N ASP A 178 10.85 -27.53 -11.09
CA ASP A 178 9.46 -27.91 -10.87
C ASP A 178 8.57 -27.78 -12.11
N GLY A 179 9.15 -27.46 -13.27
CA GLY A 179 8.42 -27.27 -14.53
C GLY A 179 7.90 -25.86 -14.77
N ALA A 180 8.06 -24.92 -13.83
CA ALA A 180 7.60 -23.56 -14.03
C ALA A 180 8.41 -22.84 -15.14
N ALA A 181 7.71 -22.26 -16.11
CA ALA A 181 8.33 -21.45 -17.16
C ALA A 181 8.71 -20.08 -16.58
N LEU A 182 9.99 -19.73 -16.66
CA LEU A 182 10.51 -18.45 -16.18
C LEU A 182 10.61 -17.46 -17.32
N TYR A 183 10.14 -16.24 -17.09
CA TYR A 183 10.27 -15.09 -17.99
C TYR A 183 11.12 -14.02 -17.32
N ARG A 184 11.92 -13.30 -18.08
CA ARG A 184 12.82 -12.26 -17.55
C ARG A 184 12.46 -10.87 -18.07
N THR A 185 12.38 -9.89 -17.17
CA THR A 185 12.20 -8.48 -17.56
C THR A 185 13.54 -7.82 -17.89
N PRO A 186 13.56 -6.68 -18.60
CA PRO A 186 14.77 -5.88 -18.81
C PRO A 186 15.44 -5.41 -17.50
N ASP A 187 14.67 -5.31 -16.40
CA ASP A 187 15.16 -4.93 -15.07
C ASP A 187 15.69 -6.15 -14.28
N ASN A 188 15.90 -7.29 -14.95
CA ASN A 188 16.31 -8.59 -14.39
C ASN A 188 15.34 -9.22 -13.38
N ASP A 189 14.07 -8.81 -13.38
CA ASP A 189 13.05 -9.53 -12.62
C ASP A 189 12.72 -10.86 -13.27
N ILE A 190 12.31 -11.83 -12.45
CA ILE A 190 11.94 -13.17 -12.90
C ILE A 190 10.47 -13.41 -12.58
N LEU A 191 9.69 -13.76 -13.60
CA LEU A 191 8.28 -14.12 -13.46
C LEU A 191 8.14 -15.62 -13.74
N ALA A 192 7.83 -16.39 -12.71
CA ALA A 192 7.58 -17.82 -12.83
C ALA A 192 6.10 -18.08 -13.09
N ARG A 193 5.82 -18.82 -14.17
CA ARG A 193 4.48 -19.31 -14.46
C ARG A 193 4.26 -20.64 -13.75
N GLU A 194 3.65 -20.59 -12.57
CA GLU A 194 3.23 -21.77 -11.83
C GLU A 194 1.83 -22.22 -12.31
N PRO A 195 1.32 -23.40 -11.89
CA PRO A 195 0.02 -23.88 -12.35
C PRO A 195 -1.17 -22.99 -11.97
N ASP A 196 -1.15 -22.37 -10.79
CA ASP A 196 -2.28 -21.65 -10.20
C ASP A 196 -2.06 -20.12 -10.09
N HIS A 197 -0.80 -19.66 -10.12
CA HIS A 197 -0.45 -18.25 -10.04
C HIS A 197 0.85 -17.90 -10.80
N TRP A 198 1.09 -16.60 -10.94
CA TRP A 198 2.42 -16.09 -11.28
C TRP A 198 3.16 -15.73 -10.00
N ASP A 199 4.36 -16.26 -9.86
CA ASP A 199 5.31 -15.91 -8.81
C ASP A 199 6.29 -14.87 -9.37
N LEU A 200 6.27 -13.66 -8.81
CA LEU A 200 7.08 -12.53 -9.26
C LEU A 200 8.26 -12.29 -8.32
N LEU A 201 9.46 -12.66 -8.74
CA LEU A 201 10.70 -12.26 -8.07
C LEU A 201 11.16 -10.89 -8.57
N LEU A 202 11.15 -9.90 -7.67
CA LEU A 202 11.38 -8.49 -7.98
C LEU A 202 12.63 -7.95 -7.26
N HIS A 203 13.67 -7.60 -8.03
CA HIS A 203 14.96 -7.09 -7.52
C HIS A 203 14.90 -5.61 -7.12
#